data_AF-A0A914YLS4-F1
#
_entry.id   AF-A0A914YLS4-F1
#
_cell.length_a   1.000
_cell.length_b   1.000
_cell.length_c   1.000
_cell.angle_alpha   90.00
_cell.angle_beta   90.00
_cell.angle_gamma   90.00
#
_symmetry.space_group_name_H-M   'P 1'
#
loop_
_entity.id
_entity.type
_entity.pdbx_description
1 polymer ?
#
loop_
_entity_poly.entity_id
_entity_poly.type
_entity_poly.pdbx_seq_one_letter_code
_entity_poly.pdbx_strand_id
1 'polypeptide(L)'
;MAKVVIFAVALFLALLEKSDGIECYRLTQNSQDYVPIANQRFQCPPYVGQCFKFVCMGVNPYISKGCVDYNDPQSQAETLRAQCAGRPGYGSYYTCGNNRCNSASAYSLSFVALFLALLSSWKSSIL
;
A
#
# COMPACT_ATOMS: atom_id res chain seq x y z
N MET A 1 -7.95 48.99 -15.18
CA MET A 1 -8.81 47.85 -14.78
C MET A 1 -8.25 46.50 -15.23
N ALA A 2 -7.75 46.33 -16.46
CA ALA A 2 -7.18 45.06 -16.94
C ALA A 2 -6.00 44.49 -16.11
N LYS A 3 -5.11 45.34 -15.58
CA LYS A 3 -3.95 44.89 -14.76
C LYS A 3 -4.34 44.22 -13.43
N VAL A 4 -5.49 44.58 -12.87
CA VAL A 4 -5.98 44.04 -11.58
C VAL A 4 -6.54 42.63 -11.77
N VAL A 5 -7.22 42.39 -12.90
CA VAL A 5 -7.79 41.08 -13.24
C VAL A 5 -6.67 40.04 -13.48
N ILE A 6 -5.60 40.45 -14.16
CA ILE A 6 -4.45 39.56 -14.45
C ILE A 6 -3.75 39.14 -13.15
N PHE A 7 -3.57 40.08 -12.21
CA PHE A 7 -2.99 39.78 -10.90
C PHE A 7 -3.86 38.82 -10.07
N ALA A 8 -5.19 39.01 -10.09
CA ALA A 8 -6.11 38.14 -9.38
C ALA A 8 -6.11 36.70 -9.94
N VAL A 9 -6.06 36.54 -11.27
CA VAL A 9 -6.00 35.22 -11.92
C VAL A 9 -4.67 34.51 -11.65
N ALA A 10 -3.54 35.23 -11.70
CA ALA A 10 -2.23 34.68 -11.37
C ALA A 10 -2.14 34.25 -9.89
N LEU A 11 -2.76 35.02 -8.98
CA LEU A 11 -2.83 34.68 -7.56
C LEU A 11 -3.74 33.46 -7.32
N PHE A 12 -4.87 33.35 -8.03
CA PHE A 12 -5.77 32.20 -7.94
C PHE A 12 -5.14 30.92 -8.51
N LEU A 13 -4.34 31.03 -9.57
CA LEU A 13 -3.54 29.93 -10.12
C LEU A 13 -2.38 29.53 -9.18
N ALA A 14 -1.81 30.48 -8.45
CA ALA A 14 -0.79 30.21 -7.43
C ALA A 14 -1.37 29.60 -6.14
N LEU A 15 -2.66 29.87 -5.85
CA LEU A 15 -3.44 29.33 -4.74
C LEU A 15 -4.14 28.00 -5.06
N LEU A 16 -3.98 27.47 -6.28
CA LEU A 16 -4.16 26.04 -6.53
C LEU A 16 -3.00 25.33 -5.84
N GLU A 17 -3.06 25.31 -4.51
CA GLU A 17 -2.17 24.54 -3.66
C GLU A 17 -2.20 23.11 -4.20
N LYS A 18 -1.02 22.67 -4.62
CA LYS A 18 -0.71 21.28 -4.88
C LYS A 18 -1.26 20.50 -3.70
N SER A 19 -2.39 19.82 -3.90
CA SER A 19 -2.89 18.83 -2.94
C SER A 19 -1.71 17.90 -2.70
N ASP A 20 -1.08 18.03 -1.54
CA ASP A 20 0.02 17.18 -1.12
C ASP A 20 -0.58 15.79 -0.97
N GLY A 21 -0.58 15.05 -2.09
CA GLY A 21 -1.07 13.69 -2.13
C GLY A 21 -0.38 12.86 -1.04
N ILE A 22 -0.97 11.73 -0.70
CA ILE A 22 -0.32 10.86 0.27
C ILE A 22 0.95 10.24 -0.34
N GLU A 23 1.97 10.03 0.48
CA GLU A 23 3.16 9.26 0.10
C GLU A 23 2.92 7.79 0.45
N CYS A 24 3.06 6.86 -0.50
CA CYS A 24 2.93 5.43 -0.26
C CYS A 24 4.22 4.69 -0.58
N TYR A 25 4.38 3.48 -0.06
CA TYR A 25 5.40 2.58 -0.58
C TYR A 25 4.90 1.88 -1.85
N ARG A 26 5.76 1.84 -2.88
CA ARG A 26 5.61 1.03 -4.08
C ARG A 26 6.73 0.01 -4.13
N LEU A 27 6.41 -1.19 -4.60
CA LEU A 27 7.43 -2.19 -4.90
C LEU A 27 7.83 -2.04 -6.36
N THR A 28 9.10 -1.73 -6.62
CA THR A 28 9.66 -1.86 -7.96
C THR A 28 9.96 -3.33 -8.21
N GLN A 29 9.17 -3.95 -9.08
CA GLN A 29 9.54 -5.25 -9.63
C GLN A 29 10.69 -5.03 -10.62
N ASN A 30 11.88 -5.53 -10.32
CA ASN A 30 12.62 -6.13 -11.42
C ASN A 30 11.95 -7.47 -11.67
N SER A 31 11.40 -7.60 -12.87
CA SER A 31 10.82 -8.83 -13.39
C SER A 31 11.73 -10.02 -13.07
N GLN A 32 11.19 -11.01 -12.35
CA GLN A 32 11.69 -12.37 -12.08
C GLN A 32 12.14 -12.70 -10.65
N ASP A 33 12.48 -11.74 -9.80
CA ASP A 33 12.84 -12.05 -8.42
C ASP A 33 11.66 -11.79 -7.46
N TYR A 34 11.20 -12.85 -6.82
CA TYR A 34 10.14 -12.86 -5.80
C TYR A 34 10.54 -12.15 -4.49
N VAL A 35 11.64 -11.40 -4.51
CA VAL A 35 12.13 -10.60 -3.38
C VAL A 35 11.90 -9.13 -3.71
N PRO A 36 11.03 -8.41 -2.96
CA PRO A 36 10.90 -6.98 -3.13
C PRO A 36 12.25 -6.29 -2.83
N ILE A 37 12.89 -5.77 -3.88
CA ILE A 37 14.27 -5.24 -3.83
C ILE A 37 14.36 -4.01 -2.92
N ALA A 38 13.30 -3.21 -2.85
CA ALA A 38 13.15 -2.17 -1.83
C ALA A 38 11.70 -1.66 -1.81
N ASN A 39 11.24 -1.21 -0.64
CA ASN A 39 10.08 -0.33 -0.57
C ASN A 39 10.51 1.05 -1.09
N GLN A 40 10.10 1.45 -2.28
CA GLN A 40 10.34 2.80 -2.78
C GLN A 40 9.23 3.73 -2.32
N ARG A 41 9.59 4.94 -1.87
CA ARG A 41 8.61 5.98 -1.59
C ARG A 41 8.09 6.52 -2.91
N PHE A 42 6.77 6.65 -3.00
CA PHE A 42 6.09 7.07 -4.20
C PHE A 42 4.98 8.06 -3.82
N GLN A 43 5.06 9.26 -4.38
CA GLN A 43 4.06 10.29 -4.20
C GLN A 43 2.82 9.93 -5.02
N CYS A 44 1.67 9.73 -4.37
CA CYS A 44 0.44 9.42 -5.08
C CYS A 44 -0.06 10.63 -5.87
N PRO A 45 -0.70 10.40 -7.04
CA PRO A 45 -1.40 11.47 -7.74
C PRO A 45 -2.44 12.13 -6.82
N PRO A 46 -2.75 13.43 -7.00
CA PRO A 46 -3.61 14.18 -6.09
C PRO A 46 -5.03 13.62 -5.95
N TYR A 47 -5.52 12.85 -6.93
CA TYR A 47 -6.84 12.19 -6.89
C TYR A 47 -6.83 10.83 -6.17
N VAL A 48 -5.66 10.37 -5.75
CA VAL A 48 -5.43 9.02 -5.21
C VAL A 48 -5.10 9.14 -3.72
N GLY A 49 -6.06 8.81 -2.87
CA GLY A 49 -6.03 9.14 -1.44
C GLY A 49 -5.72 7.97 -0.50
N GLN A 50 -5.41 6.77 -1.01
CA GLN A 50 -5.11 5.61 -0.16
C GLN A 50 -3.89 4.82 -0.62
N CYS A 51 -3.10 4.33 0.34
CA CYS A 51 -2.09 3.32 0.07
C CYS A 51 -2.75 1.96 0.10
N PHE A 52 -2.31 1.05 -0.78
CA PHE A 52 -2.70 -0.35 -0.71
C PHE A 52 -1.49 -1.26 -0.45
N LYS A 53 -1.80 -2.44 0.08
CA LYS A 53 -0.92 -3.60 0.17
C LYS A 53 -1.72 -4.85 -0.20
N PHE A 54 -1.16 -5.65 -1.10
CA PHE A 54 -1.69 -6.96 -1.45
C PHE A 54 -0.65 -8.02 -1.14
N VAL A 55 -1.08 -9.13 -0.56
CA VAL A 55 -0.25 -10.29 -0.23
C VAL A 55 -0.86 -11.51 -0.88
N CYS A 56 -0.15 -12.12 -1.83
CA CYS A 56 -0.48 -13.44 -2.36
C CYS A 56 0.31 -14.48 -1.59
N MET A 57 -0.39 -15.39 -0.93
CA MET A 57 0.18 -16.55 -0.25
C MET A 57 -0.05 -17.77 -1.13
N GLY A 58 0.96 -18.60 -1.34
CA GLY A 58 0.85 -19.80 -2.19
C GLY A 58 2.22 -20.41 -2.44
N VAL A 59 2.33 -21.27 -3.45
CA VAL A 59 3.63 -21.88 -3.85
C VAL A 59 4.66 -20.81 -4.19
N ASN A 60 4.22 -19.71 -4.81
CA ASN A 60 5.06 -18.56 -5.17
C ASN A 60 4.49 -17.29 -4.53
N PRO A 61 4.81 -17.02 -3.25
CA PRO A 61 4.26 -15.87 -2.55
C PRO A 61 4.82 -14.57 -3.13
N TYR A 62 3.97 -13.53 -3.22
CA TYR A 62 4.41 -12.20 -3.63
C TYR A 62 3.61 -11.11 -2.91
N ILE A 63 4.19 -9.91 -2.89
CA ILE A 63 3.57 -8.73 -2.31
C ILE A 63 3.48 -7.66 -3.40
N SER A 64 2.38 -6.91 -3.42
CA SER A 64 2.21 -5.70 -4.23
C SER A 64 1.84 -4.53 -3.32
N LYS A 65 2.35 -3.33 -3.65
CA LYS A 65 2.10 -2.10 -2.89
C LYS A 65 2.02 -0.91 -3.84
N GLY A 66 1.22 0.08 -3.49
CA GLY A 66 1.15 1.32 -4.23
C GLY A 66 0.04 2.23 -3.73
N CYS A 67 -0.45 3.07 -4.63
CA CYS A 67 -1.57 3.97 -4.41
C CYS A 67 -2.84 3.39 -5.05
N VAL A 68 -3.99 3.63 -4.42
CA VAL A 68 -5.29 3.25 -4.94
C VAL A 68 -6.30 4.39 -4.77
N ASP A 69 -7.22 4.49 -5.72
CA ASP A 69 -8.31 5.46 -5.70
C ASP A 69 -9.22 5.20 -4.48
N TYR A 70 -9.68 6.28 -3.84
CA TYR A 70 -10.64 6.20 -2.75
C TYR A 70 -12.00 5.63 -3.22
N ASN A 71 -12.39 5.95 -4.46
CA ASN A 71 -13.69 5.61 -5.01
C ASN A 71 -13.75 4.19 -5.58
N ASP A 72 -12.60 3.61 -5.91
CA ASP A 72 -12.52 2.26 -6.47
C ASP A 72 -11.29 1.47 -5.98
N PRO A 73 -11.23 1.14 -4.68
CA PRO A 73 -10.20 0.25 -4.15
C PRO A 73 -10.42 -1.22 -4.55
N GLN A 74 -11.64 -1.59 -4.97
CA GLN A 74 -12.01 -2.99 -5.22
C GLN A 74 -11.51 -3.48 -6.58
N SER A 75 -11.58 -2.69 -7.65
CA SER A 75 -11.14 -3.15 -8.98
C SER A 75 -9.67 -3.61 -9.00
N GLN A 76 -8.81 -2.87 -8.31
CA GLN A 76 -7.40 -3.24 -8.15
C GLN A 76 -7.24 -4.49 -7.29
N ALA A 77 -8.02 -4.63 -6.21
CA ALA A 77 -8.01 -5.81 -5.37
C ALA A 77 -8.44 -7.08 -6.13
N GLU A 78 -9.50 -6.98 -6.94
CA GLU A 78 -10.00 -8.08 -7.78
C GLU A 78 -8.98 -8.51 -8.82
N THR A 79 -8.34 -7.55 -9.50
CA THR A 79 -7.27 -7.82 -10.46
C THR A 79 -6.12 -8.60 -9.80
N LEU A 80 -5.68 -8.15 -8.63
CA LEU A 80 -4.59 -8.79 -7.89
C LEU A 80 -4.99 -10.17 -7.34
N ARG A 81 -6.25 -10.33 -6.89
CA ARG A 81 -6.79 -11.64 -6.48
C ARG A 81 -6.84 -12.62 -7.63
N ALA A 82 -7.28 -12.20 -8.82
CA ALA A 82 -7.30 -13.05 -10.01
C ALA A 82 -5.89 -13.51 -10.40
N GLN A 83 -4.90 -12.60 -10.38
CA GLN A 83 -3.49 -12.94 -10.61
C GLN A 83 -2.94 -13.93 -9.58
N CYS A 84 -3.34 -13.77 -8.32
CA CYS A 84 -2.94 -14.68 -7.25
C CYS A 84 -3.59 -16.06 -7.39
N ALA A 85 -4.89 -16.13 -7.71
CA ALA A 85 -5.65 -17.37 -7.87
C ALA A 85 -5.25 -18.17 -9.11
N GLY A 86 -4.68 -17.52 -10.14
CA GLY A 86 -4.02 -18.21 -11.26
C GLY A 86 -2.77 -19.02 -10.84
N ARG A 87 -2.40 -18.93 -9.57
CA ARG A 87 -1.39 -19.74 -8.90
C ARG A 87 -2.11 -20.39 -7.70
N PRO A 88 -1.78 -21.62 -7.28
CA PRO A 88 -2.43 -22.25 -6.12
C PRO A 88 -2.13 -21.43 -4.84
N GLY A 89 -2.96 -20.43 -4.58
CA GLY A 89 -2.70 -19.39 -3.61
C GLY A 89 -3.93 -18.55 -3.27
N TYR A 90 -3.86 -17.86 -2.15
CA TYR A 90 -4.89 -17.00 -1.59
C TYR A 90 -4.36 -15.57 -1.42
N GLY A 91 -5.14 -14.59 -1.88
CA GLY A 91 -4.77 -13.18 -1.88
C GLY A 91 -5.52 -12.38 -0.81
N SER A 92 -4.78 -11.60 -0.02
CA SER A 92 -5.33 -10.63 0.94
C SER A 92 -4.98 -9.20 0.53
N TYR A 93 -5.93 -8.29 0.65
CA TYR A 93 -5.82 -6.89 0.25
C TYR A 93 -6.15 -5.97 1.43
N TYR A 94 -5.37 -4.90 1.58
CA TYR A 94 -5.51 -3.93 2.66
C TYR A 94 -5.26 -2.51 2.14
N THR A 95 -6.07 -1.55 2.59
CA THR A 95 -5.89 -0.13 2.31
C THR A 95 -5.73 0.69 3.59
N CYS A 96 -5.10 1.85 3.47
CA CYS A 96 -4.94 2.79 4.56
C CYS A 96 -4.69 4.22 4.04
N GLY A 97 -5.12 5.23 4.81
CA GLY A 97 -5.14 6.64 4.36
C GLY A 97 -3.99 7.53 4.84
N ASN A 98 -3.01 6.98 5.58
CA ASN A 98 -1.90 7.75 6.14
C ASN A 98 -0.63 7.61 5.29
N ASN A 99 0.25 8.60 5.36
CA ASN A 99 1.56 8.53 4.70
C ASN A 99 2.30 7.25 5.09
N ARG A 100 2.65 6.45 4.08
CA ARG A 100 3.48 5.23 4.16
C ARG A 100 2.89 4.15 5.07
N CYS A 101 1.58 4.15 5.29
CA CYS A 101 0.91 3.18 6.16
C CYS A 101 0.98 1.74 5.64
N ASN A 102 1.29 1.54 4.35
CA ASN A 102 1.55 0.23 3.75
C ASN A 102 3.00 -0.28 3.94
N SER A 103 3.71 0.24 4.95
CA SER A 103 5.10 -0.12 5.28
C SER A 103 5.27 -1.57 5.72
N ALA A 104 4.33 -2.08 6.53
CA ALA A 104 4.46 -3.37 7.19
C ALA A 104 4.91 -4.47 6.24
N SER A 105 5.96 -5.22 6.60
CA SER A 105 6.33 -6.46 5.91
C SER A 105 5.28 -7.53 6.23
N ALA A 106 5.06 -8.50 5.34
CA ALA A 106 4.18 -9.62 5.67
C ALA A 106 4.76 -10.51 6.80
N TYR A 107 6.09 -10.49 6.95
CA TYR A 107 6.83 -11.32 7.90
C TYR A 107 6.74 -10.85 9.36
N SER A 108 6.56 -9.55 9.62
CA SER A 108 6.54 -9.03 11.00
C SER A 108 5.37 -9.55 11.83
N LEU A 109 4.22 -9.86 11.20
CA LEU A 109 3.07 -10.43 11.90
C LEU A 109 3.27 -11.91 12.27
N SER A 110 3.99 -12.67 11.45
CA SER A 110 4.28 -14.08 11.70
C SER A 110 5.16 -14.27 12.94
N PHE A 111 6.13 -13.38 13.19
CA PHE A 111 6.96 -13.43 14.40
C PHE A 111 6.17 -13.10 15.66
N VAL A 112 5.26 -12.13 15.61
CA VAL A 112 4.40 -11.79 16.76
C VAL A 112 3.46 -12.95 17.09
N ALA A 113 2.84 -13.57 16.07
CA ALA A 113 1.98 -14.73 16.26
C ALA A 113 2.75 -15.93 16.82
N LEU A 114 3.96 -16.20 16.32
CA LEU A 114 4.83 -17.27 16.83
C LEU A 114 5.24 -17.00 18.29
N PHE A 115 5.60 -15.76 18.61
CA PHE A 115 6.01 -15.38 19.96
C PHE A 115 4.84 -15.50 20.95
N LEU A 116 3.64 -15.07 20.57
CA LEU A 116 2.43 -15.25 21.37
C LEU A 116 2.07 -16.74 21.55
N ALA A 117 2.21 -17.55 20.49
CA ALA A 117 2.00 -19.00 20.58
C ALA A 117 2.99 -19.66 21.55
N LEU A 118 4.28 -19.28 21.48
CA LEU A 118 5.32 -19.77 22.40
C LEU A 118 5.08 -19.32 23.85
N LEU A 119 4.63 -18.08 24.08
CA LEU A 119 4.26 -17.62 25.42
C LEU A 119 3.03 -18.36 25.98
N SER A 120 2.07 -18.70 25.11
CA SER A 120 0.88 -19.45 25.53
C SER A 120 1.19 -20.91 25.86
N SER A 121 2.14 -21.56 25.18
CA SER A 121 2.54 -22.93 25.49
C SER A 121 3.34 -23.03 26.78
N TRP A 122 4.07 -21.98 27.16
CA TRP A 122 4.81 -21.92 28.43
C TRP A 122 3.91 -21.89 29.67
N LYS A 123 2.75 -21.22 29.59
CA LYS A 123 1.79 -21.18 30.71
C LYS A 123 1.12 -22.54 30.96
N SER A 124 0.98 -23.37 29.93
CA SER A 124 0.30 -24.67 30.05
C SER A 124 1.17 -25.79 30.63
N SER A 125 2.47 -25.55 30.85
CA SER A 125 3.42 -26.56 31.36
C SER A 125 3.81 -26.35 32.83
N ILE A 126 3.22 -25.37 33.53
CA ILE A 126 3.56 -25.00 34.93
C ILE A 126 2.35 -25.23 35.88
N LEU A 127 1.33 -25.97 35.44
CA LEU A 127 0.17 -26.36 36.26
C LEU A 127 -0.01 -27.88 36.25
#